data_AF-A0A0A7FTP6-F1
#
_entry.id   AF-A0A0A7FTP6-F1
#
_cell.length_a   1.000
_cell.length_b   1.000
_cell.length_c   1.000
_cell.angle_alpha   90.00
_cell.angle_beta   90.00
_cell.angle_gamma   90.00
#
_symmetry.space_group_name_H-M   'P 1'
#
loop_
_entity.id
_entity.type
_entity.pdbx_description
1 polymer ?
#
loop_
_entity_poly.entity_id
_entity_poly.type
_entity_poly.pdbx_seq_one_letter_code
_entity_poly.pdbx_strand_id
1 'polypeptide(L)'
;MFKGKNLYLFNESSNIIWNFASRENSCILCRNFKEGDWSPYEVIAKNCSPKFYLTALPNDIIYVFYKDFNGNLLFKVNNKLKWSKELLLQKTINGAYTIKFKVIPLDDEVNIIYALFNKATNKTILLHQKLHDIYKLSDIKLIDTMDGYHNTPINIYITKDKELRILYQRFNDFYKLGYKAFNLTTDSWSSFNLVAKDDKPFIDYSFLLLANNRNIDDNDSTSSSNLHEKIYSYTKLINQKDKIIYDLNASLDIEKKNSLSSRLKLEKIDESLKRFNENKELIQECIDYLKENLAIKNEENLKLKEMSLQDNIKIQNLTKEVLSLRETLNTQDSRLSELLANLVTRI
;
A
#
# COMPACT_ATOMS: atom_id res chain seq x y z
N MET A 1 -1.98 -2.38 5.08
CA MET A 1 -2.96 -2.16 3.99
C MET A 1 -2.65 -3.15 2.87
N PHE A 2 -3.59 -4.00 2.44
CA PHE A 2 -3.39 -4.96 1.35
C PHE A 2 -3.40 -4.21 0.00
N LYS A 3 -2.27 -4.14 -0.69
CA LYS A 3 -2.16 -3.56 -2.04
C LYS A 3 -2.11 -4.62 -3.16
N GLY A 4 -2.39 -5.89 -2.83
CA GLY A 4 -2.28 -7.00 -3.78
C GLY A 4 -3.47 -7.07 -4.74
N LYS A 5 -3.21 -7.07 -6.05
CA LYS A 5 -4.19 -7.20 -7.15
C LYS A 5 -4.89 -8.57 -7.23
N ASN A 6 -4.54 -9.53 -6.38
CA ASN A 6 -5.07 -10.90 -6.41
C ASN A 6 -5.76 -11.21 -5.07
N LEU A 7 -7.07 -11.02 -5.07
CA LEU A 7 -7.99 -11.45 -4.02
C LEU A 7 -8.88 -12.53 -4.62
N TYR A 8 -8.90 -13.72 -4.01
CA TYR A 8 -9.81 -14.79 -4.40
C TYR A 8 -10.75 -15.10 -3.24
N LEU A 9 -12.03 -15.22 -3.56
CA LEU A 9 -13.06 -15.74 -2.67
C LEU A 9 -13.58 -17.03 -3.29
N PHE A 10 -13.62 -18.09 -2.49
CA PHE A 10 -14.09 -19.41 -2.89
C PHE A 10 -15.03 -19.95 -1.82
N ASN A 11 -16.15 -20.55 -2.23
CA ASN A 11 -17.09 -21.19 -1.32
C ASN A 11 -16.92 -22.72 -1.42
N GLU A 12 -16.56 -23.34 -0.31
CA GLU A 12 -16.45 -24.79 -0.15
C GLU A 12 -17.85 -25.42 0.01
N SER A 13 -18.02 -26.70 -0.30
CA SER A 13 -19.31 -27.39 -0.17
C SER A 13 -19.87 -27.38 1.26
N SER A 14 -18.99 -27.19 2.25
CA SER A 14 -19.26 -27.10 3.68
C SER A 14 -19.71 -25.71 4.17
N ASN A 15 -20.07 -24.79 3.27
CA ASN A 15 -20.36 -23.36 3.55
C ASN A 15 -19.18 -22.59 4.16
N ILE A 16 -17.96 -23.07 3.97
CA ILE A 16 -16.75 -22.36 4.37
C ILE A 16 -16.35 -21.43 3.23
N ILE A 17 -16.25 -20.13 3.53
CA ILE A 17 -15.77 -19.14 2.55
C ILE A 17 -14.28 -18.92 2.77
N TRP A 18 -13.48 -19.30 1.79
CA TRP A 18 -12.05 -19.05 1.78
C TRP A 18 -11.72 -17.70 1.16
N ASN A 19 -10.80 -16.97 1.80
CA ASN A 19 -10.24 -15.74 1.28
C ASN A 19 -8.73 -15.90 1.11
N PHE A 20 -8.25 -15.80 -0.13
CA PHE A 20 -6.83 -15.81 -0.46
C PHE A 20 -6.37 -14.42 -0.90
N ALA A 21 -5.20 -14.00 -0.41
CA ALA A 21 -4.63 -12.70 -0.74
C ALA A 21 -3.10 -12.78 -0.85
N SER A 22 -2.52 -11.97 -1.73
CA SER A 22 -1.07 -11.73 -1.76
C SER A 22 -0.71 -10.42 -1.08
N ARG A 23 0.40 -10.38 -0.33
CA ARG A 23 1.03 -9.11 0.11
C ARG A 23 2.23 -8.74 -0.77
N GLU A 24 2.55 -7.44 -0.82
CA GLU A 24 3.73 -6.92 -1.53
C GLU A 24 5.04 -7.54 -1.01
N ASN A 25 5.08 -7.93 0.26
CA ASN A 25 6.18 -8.67 0.88
C ASN A 25 6.29 -10.14 0.40
N SER A 26 5.63 -10.48 -0.71
CA SER A 26 5.83 -11.73 -1.44
C SER A 26 5.46 -12.98 -0.65
N CYS A 27 4.31 -12.90 0.02
CA CYS A 27 3.65 -14.04 0.64
C CYS A 27 2.22 -14.18 0.15
N ILE A 28 1.75 -15.42 0.13
CA ILE A 28 0.35 -15.77 -0.10
C ILE A 28 -0.25 -16.10 1.26
N LEU A 29 -1.41 -15.52 1.53
CA LEU A 29 -2.15 -15.64 2.78
C LEU A 29 -3.51 -16.27 2.50
N CYS A 30 -4.02 -17.01 3.48
CA CYS A 30 -5.42 -17.44 3.47
C CYS A 30 -6.08 -17.20 4.82
N ARG A 31 -7.39 -17.03 4.81
CA ARG A 31 -8.26 -17.16 5.98
C ARG A 31 -9.58 -17.78 5.54
N ASN A 32 -10.34 -18.32 6.46
CA ASN A 32 -11.68 -18.83 6.18
C ASN A 32 -12.74 -18.14 7.04
N PHE A 33 -13.96 -18.13 6.54
CA PHE A 33 -15.14 -17.72 7.27
C PHE A 33 -15.97 -18.96 7.56
N LYS A 34 -16.23 -19.20 8.84
CA LYS A 34 -17.00 -20.34 9.32
C LYS A 34 -17.79 -19.92 10.55
N GLU A 35 -19.04 -20.36 10.67
CA GLU A 35 -19.88 -20.13 11.86
C GLU A 35 -20.07 -18.64 12.23
N GLY A 36 -20.03 -17.74 11.24
CA GLY A 36 -20.25 -16.31 11.45
C GLY A 36 -18.98 -15.47 11.66
N ASP A 37 -17.80 -16.11 11.77
CA ASP A 37 -16.55 -15.44 12.07
C ASP A 37 -15.43 -15.73 11.06
N TRP A 38 -14.54 -14.76 10.89
CA TRP A 38 -13.32 -14.92 10.10
C TRP A 38 -12.17 -15.44 10.97
N SER A 39 -11.50 -16.49 10.49
CA SER A 39 -10.23 -16.91 11.05
C SER A 39 -9.17 -15.81 10.88
N PRO A 40 -8.10 -15.83 11.72
CA PRO A 40 -6.89 -15.07 11.44
C PRO A 40 -6.29 -15.47 10.09
N TYR A 41 -5.51 -14.56 9.49
CA TYR A 41 -4.74 -14.88 8.28
C TYR A 41 -3.58 -15.83 8.60
N GLU A 42 -3.54 -16.94 7.90
CA GLU A 42 -2.41 -17.88 7.86
C GLU A 42 -1.50 -17.58 6.66
N VAL A 43 -0.19 -17.72 6.83
CA VAL A 43 0.78 -17.60 5.74
C VAL A 43 0.98 -18.95 5.08
N ILE A 44 0.42 -19.14 3.89
CA ILE A 44 0.57 -20.41 3.17
C ILE A 44 1.87 -20.47 2.37
N ALA A 45 2.34 -19.37 1.78
CA ALA A 45 3.61 -19.34 1.05
C ALA A 45 4.39 -18.05 1.36
N LYS A 46 5.73 -18.14 1.40
CA LYS A 46 6.67 -17.03 1.58
C LYS A 46 7.67 -17.02 0.42
N ASN A 47 8.28 -15.86 0.17
CA ASN A 47 9.31 -15.65 -0.85
C ASN A 47 8.82 -16.07 -2.25
N CYS A 48 7.61 -15.65 -2.60
CA CYS A 48 6.94 -16.03 -3.84
C CYS A 48 6.32 -14.83 -4.55
N SER A 49 6.16 -14.99 -5.87
CA SER A 49 5.43 -14.06 -6.72
C SER A 49 4.04 -13.76 -6.13
N PRO A 50 3.59 -12.48 -6.16
CA PRO A 50 2.22 -12.13 -5.76
C PRO A 50 1.17 -12.65 -6.74
N LYS A 51 1.57 -13.08 -7.94
CA LYS A 51 0.72 -13.79 -8.91
C LYS A 51 0.71 -15.28 -8.59
N PHE A 52 -0.48 -15.80 -8.31
CA PHE A 52 -0.76 -17.21 -8.04
C PHE A 52 -2.08 -17.62 -8.71
N TYR A 53 -2.27 -18.91 -8.91
CA TYR A 53 -3.53 -19.49 -9.39
C TYR A 53 -4.15 -20.34 -8.29
N LEU A 54 -5.47 -20.27 -8.20
CA LEU A 54 -6.28 -21.02 -7.25
C LEU A 54 -7.22 -21.93 -8.05
N THR A 55 -7.34 -23.18 -7.66
CA THR A 55 -8.41 -24.06 -8.13
C THR A 55 -8.85 -24.97 -7.00
N ALA A 56 -10.11 -25.40 -7.03
CA ALA A 56 -10.65 -26.39 -6.13
C ALA A 56 -11.27 -27.52 -6.94
N LEU A 57 -11.15 -28.75 -6.43
CA LEU A 57 -11.82 -29.93 -6.97
C LEU A 57 -13.17 -30.13 -6.26
N PRO A 58 -14.09 -30.95 -6.82
CA PRO A 58 -15.39 -31.23 -6.20
C PRO A 58 -15.34 -31.85 -4.80
N ASN A 59 -14.20 -32.40 -4.40
CA ASN A 59 -13.94 -32.98 -3.08
C ASN A 59 -13.39 -31.95 -2.07
N ASP A 60 -13.58 -30.66 -2.33
CA ASP A 60 -13.14 -29.53 -1.51
C ASP A 60 -11.61 -29.43 -1.30
N ILE A 61 -10.82 -30.14 -2.10
CA ILE A 61 -9.37 -29.99 -2.10
C ILE A 61 -9.00 -28.71 -2.84
N ILE A 62 -8.29 -27.82 -2.14
CA ILE A 62 -7.86 -26.53 -2.68
C ILE A 62 -6.39 -26.62 -3.08
N TYR A 63 -6.09 -26.22 -4.31
CA TYR A 63 -4.74 -26.13 -4.84
C TYR A 63 -4.35 -24.68 -5.08
N VAL A 64 -3.18 -24.30 -4.58
CA VAL A 64 -2.58 -22.98 -4.78
C VAL A 64 -1.28 -23.13 -5.55
N PHE A 65 -1.26 -22.66 -6.80
CA PHE A 65 -0.11 -22.71 -7.68
C PHE A 65 0.60 -21.37 -7.71
N TYR A 66 1.91 -21.34 -7.50
CA TYR A 66 2.67 -20.11 -7.44
C TYR A 66 4.13 -20.30 -7.85
N LYS A 67 4.78 -19.18 -8.15
CA LYS A 67 6.20 -19.15 -8.50
C LYS A 67 7.00 -18.64 -7.31
N ASP A 68 8.04 -19.34 -6.88
CA ASP A 68 8.99 -18.79 -5.88
C ASP A 68 9.91 -17.73 -6.51
N PHE A 69 10.70 -17.05 -5.70
CA PHE A 69 11.68 -16.07 -6.18
C PHE A 69 12.82 -16.66 -7.01
N ASN A 70 13.15 -17.92 -6.76
CA ASN A 70 14.10 -18.63 -7.61
C ASN A 70 13.51 -18.82 -9.00
N GLY A 71 12.19 -18.84 -9.10
CA GLY A 71 11.36 -18.96 -10.29
C GLY A 71 10.93 -20.39 -10.58
N ASN A 72 11.03 -21.28 -9.59
CA ASN A 72 10.42 -22.60 -9.60
C ASN A 72 8.91 -22.48 -9.52
N LEU A 73 8.22 -23.37 -10.22
CA LEU A 73 6.78 -23.50 -10.10
C LEU A 73 6.46 -24.54 -9.03
N LEU A 74 5.63 -24.15 -8.06
CA LEU A 74 5.26 -24.92 -6.89
C LEU A 74 3.74 -24.94 -6.75
N PHE A 75 3.24 -25.92 -6.02
CA PHE A 75 1.87 -25.88 -5.52
C PHE A 75 1.79 -26.23 -4.04
N LYS A 76 0.72 -25.75 -3.43
CA LYS A 76 0.28 -26.18 -2.11
C LYS A 76 -1.10 -26.78 -2.18
N VAL A 77 -1.33 -27.80 -1.37
CA VAL A 77 -2.62 -28.47 -1.28
C VAL A 77 -3.20 -28.28 0.11
N ASN A 78 -4.46 -27.84 0.18
CA ASN A 78 -5.23 -27.90 1.41
C ASN A 78 -6.04 -29.20 1.40
N ASN A 79 -5.75 -30.08 2.35
CA ASN A 79 -6.60 -31.22 2.65
C ASN A 79 -6.98 -31.15 4.13
N LYS A 80 -8.25 -30.87 4.43
CA LYS A 80 -8.79 -30.74 5.79
C LYS A 80 -7.96 -29.77 6.66
N LEU A 81 -7.72 -28.56 6.15
CA LEU A 81 -6.99 -27.48 6.83
C LEU A 81 -5.48 -27.71 7.01
N LYS A 82 -4.89 -28.74 6.39
CA LYS A 82 -3.44 -28.94 6.38
C LYS A 82 -2.85 -28.58 5.03
N TRP A 83 -1.83 -27.72 5.05
CA TRP A 83 -1.10 -27.27 3.85
C TRP A 83 0.19 -28.05 3.62
N SER A 84 0.25 -28.83 2.55
CA SER A 84 1.48 -29.46 2.05
C SER A 84 2.08 -28.66 0.90
N LYS A 85 3.36 -28.88 0.56
CA LYS A 85 4.09 -28.17 -0.50
C LYS A 85 4.74 -29.18 -1.44
N GLU A 86 4.56 -28.98 -2.74
CA GLU A 86 5.14 -29.81 -3.80
C GLU A 86 5.77 -28.97 -4.92
N LEU A 87 6.74 -29.53 -5.62
CA LEU A 87 7.46 -28.91 -6.74
C LEU A 87 6.92 -29.44 -8.08
N LEU A 88 6.49 -28.56 -8.99
CA LEU A 88 6.03 -28.94 -10.34
C LEU A 88 7.14 -28.89 -11.36
N LEU A 89 7.89 -27.79 -11.35
CA LEU A 89 8.88 -27.52 -12.38
C LEU A 89 10.01 -26.67 -11.78
N GLN A 90 11.22 -27.22 -11.81
CA GLN A 90 12.41 -26.53 -11.35
C GLN A 90 12.94 -25.61 -12.46
N LYS A 91 13.28 -24.36 -12.12
CA LYS A 91 13.84 -23.40 -13.08
C LYS A 91 15.29 -23.72 -13.49
N THR A 92 15.92 -24.74 -12.90
CA THR A 92 17.25 -25.25 -13.31
C THR A 92 17.32 -25.66 -14.78
N ILE A 93 16.20 -25.61 -15.52
CA ILE A 93 16.17 -25.35 -16.96
C ILE A 93 16.59 -23.87 -17.27
N ASN A 94 17.80 -23.50 -16.83
CA ASN A 94 18.75 -22.47 -17.31
C ASN A 94 18.35 -21.01 -17.56
N GLY A 95 17.22 -20.46 -17.09
CA GLY A 95 16.88 -19.04 -17.35
C GLY A 95 16.69 -18.64 -18.84
N ALA A 96 16.98 -19.59 -19.73
CA ALA A 96 16.71 -19.61 -21.16
C ALA A 96 15.20 -19.64 -21.42
N TYR A 97 14.42 -20.16 -20.46
CA TYR A 97 12.97 -20.25 -20.61
C TYR A 97 12.22 -19.19 -19.81
N THR A 98 11.28 -18.53 -20.47
CA THR A 98 10.18 -17.81 -19.83
C THR A 98 9.00 -18.77 -19.70
N ILE A 99 8.55 -19.00 -18.46
CA ILE A 99 7.47 -19.95 -18.16
C ILE A 99 6.18 -19.17 -17.88
N LYS A 100 5.14 -19.47 -18.64
CA LYS A 100 3.75 -19.11 -18.33
C LYS A 100 2.97 -20.41 -18.18
N PHE A 101 1.95 -20.41 -17.34
CA PHE A 101 1.10 -21.57 -17.16
C PHE A 101 -0.33 -21.14 -16.84
N LYS A 102 -1.27 -22.03 -17.08
CA LYS A 102 -2.66 -21.92 -16.65
C LYS A 102 -3.07 -23.26 -16.04
N VAL A 103 -3.96 -23.19 -15.06
CA VAL A 103 -4.45 -24.34 -14.31
C VAL A 103 -5.96 -24.37 -14.40
N ILE A 104 -6.51 -25.55 -14.67
CA ILE A 104 -7.93 -25.74 -14.91
C ILE A 104 -8.40 -27.03 -14.23
N PRO A 105 -9.42 -26.97 -13.36
CA PRO A 105 -10.06 -28.18 -12.86
C PRO A 105 -10.92 -28.79 -13.97
N LEU A 106 -10.80 -30.10 -14.17
CA LEU A 106 -11.66 -30.86 -15.07
C LEU A 106 -11.95 -32.21 -14.40
N ASP A 107 -13.23 -32.42 -14.07
CA ASP A 107 -13.70 -33.54 -13.26
C ASP A 107 -12.94 -33.63 -11.91
N ASP A 108 -12.25 -34.73 -11.65
CA ASP A 108 -11.46 -35.00 -10.44
C ASP A 108 -9.95 -34.72 -10.63
N GLU A 109 -9.57 -34.13 -11.77
CA GLU A 109 -8.18 -33.84 -12.11
C GLU A 109 -7.93 -32.33 -12.23
N VAL A 110 -6.69 -31.92 -11.92
CA VAL A 110 -6.21 -30.58 -12.21
C VAL A 110 -5.30 -30.62 -13.43
N ASN A 111 -5.74 -29.95 -14.51
CA ASN A 111 -5.01 -29.85 -15.77
C ASN A 111 -4.12 -28.61 -15.76
N ILE A 112 -2.82 -28.82 -15.99
CA ILE A 112 -1.79 -27.78 -15.98
C ILE A 112 -1.23 -27.66 -17.39
N ILE A 113 -1.42 -26.49 -18.01
CA ILE A 113 -0.91 -26.19 -19.34
C ILE A 113 0.22 -25.17 -19.23
N TYR A 114 1.39 -25.54 -19.73
CA TYR A 114 2.58 -24.71 -19.75
C TYR A 114 2.82 -24.12 -21.14
N ALA A 115 3.30 -22.88 -21.18
CA ALA A 115 3.91 -22.26 -22.34
C ALA A 115 5.34 -21.88 -21.96
N LEU A 116 6.30 -22.65 -22.49
CA LEU A 116 7.73 -22.46 -22.27
C LEU A 116 8.34 -21.74 -23.46
N PHE A 117 8.69 -20.47 -23.30
CA PHE A 117 9.37 -19.72 -24.35
C PHE A 117 10.89 -19.79 -24.18
N ASN A 118 11.56 -20.46 -25.12
CA ASN A 118 13.01 -20.51 -25.22
C ASN A 118 13.54 -19.24 -25.89
N LYS A 119 14.25 -18.40 -25.11
CA LYS A 119 14.85 -17.16 -25.58
C LYS A 119 15.98 -17.37 -26.59
N ALA A 120 16.68 -18.50 -26.53
CA ALA A 120 17.82 -18.80 -27.41
C ALA A 120 17.36 -19.26 -28.79
N THR A 121 16.34 -20.12 -28.86
CA THR A 121 15.82 -20.63 -30.13
C THR A 121 14.65 -19.82 -30.68
N ASN A 122 14.14 -18.85 -29.91
CA ASN A 122 12.91 -18.12 -30.20
C ASN A 122 11.72 -19.04 -30.46
N LYS A 123 11.59 -20.14 -29.69
CA LYS A 123 10.48 -21.11 -29.83
C LYS A 123 9.66 -21.16 -28.56
N THR A 124 8.34 -21.28 -28.71
CA THR A 124 7.42 -21.58 -27.62
C THR A 124 7.00 -23.04 -27.69
N ILE A 125 7.15 -23.76 -26.59
CA ILE A 125 6.73 -25.15 -26.42
C ILE A 125 5.50 -25.17 -25.52
N LEU A 126 4.43 -25.79 -25.99
CA LEU A 126 3.22 -26.02 -25.20
C LEU A 126 3.26 -27.43 -24.60
N LEU A 127 3.07 -27.52 -23.30
CA LEU A 127 3.10 -28.78 -22.57
C LEU A 127 1.86 -28.93 -21.70
N HIS A 128 1.44 -30.17 -21.50
CA HIS A 128 0.31 -30.54 -20.66
C HIS A 128 0.77 -31.51 -19.58
N GLN A 129 0.35 -31.27 -18.35
CA GLN A 129 0.52 -32.20 -17.24
C GLN A 129 -0.79 -32.26 -16.46
N LYS A 130 -1.09 -33.42 -15.90
CA LYS A 130 -2.26 -33.65 -15.05
C LYS A 130 -1.80 -33.89 -13.62
N LEU A 131 -2.52 -33.33 -12.68
CA LEU A 131 -2.42 -33.66 -11.27
C LEU A 131 -3.69 -34.44 -10.93
N HIS A 132 -3.52 -35.74 -10.73
CA HIS A 132 -4.56 -36.67 -10.30
C HIS A 132 -4.21 -37.12 -8.89
N ASP A 133 -5.20 -37.45 -8.08
CA ASP A 133 -5.01 -37.64 -6.64
C ASP A 133 -4.32 -36.42 -5.97
N ILE A 134 -4.25 -36.39 -4.65
CA ILE A 134 -3.82 -35.18 -3.92
C ILE A 134 -2.39 -34.74 -4.31
N TYR A 135 -1.54 -35.67 -4.75
CA TYR A 135 -0.11 -35.45 -4.98
C TYR A 135 0.47 -36.08 -6.25
N LYS A 136 -0.33 -36.71 -7.12
CA LYS A 136 0.23 -37.53 -8.20
C LYS A 136 0.25 -36.75 -9.52
N LEU A 137 1.45 -36.34 -9.91
CA LEU A 137 1.67 -35.70 -11.21
C LEU A 137 1.83 -36.76 -12.29
N SER A 138 1.17 -36.55 -13.42
CA SER A 138 1.42 -37.32 -14.63
C SER A 138 2.75 -36.91 -15.26
N ASP A 139 3.19 -37.71 -16.23
CA ASP A 139 4.22 -37.29 -17.17
C ASP A 139 3.77 -36.05 -17.94
N ILE A 140 4.75 -35.24 -18.33
CA ILE A 140 4.54 -34.04 -19.13
C ILE A 140 4.41 -34.43 -20.60
N LYS A 141 3.30 -34.08 -21.23
CA LYS A 141 3.02 -34.34 -22.65
C LYS A 141 3.25 -33.11 -23.50
N LEU A 142 3.87 -33.30 -24.68
CA LEU A 142 4.00 -32.26 -25.69
C LEU A 142 2.64 -32.02 -26.37
N ILE A 143 2.21 -30.76 -26.39
CA ILE A 143 1.02 -30.33 -27.11
C ILE A 143 1.42 -29.86 -28.51
N ASP A 144 2.32 -28.87 -28.59
CA ASP A 144 2.78 -28.28 -29.84
C ASP A 144 4.08 -27.50 -29.65
N THR A 145 4.77 -27.19 -30.75
CA THR A 145 5.92 -26.28 -30.80
C THR A 145 5.68 -25.22 -31.87
N MET A 146 5.92 -23.96 -31.54
CA MET A 146 5.70 -22.83 -32.44
C MET A 146 6.83 -21.81 -32.35
N ASP A 147 7.02 -21.04 -33.42
CA ASP A 147 8.02 -19.99 -33.46
C ASP A 147 7.50 -18.69 -32.83
N GLY A 148 8.40 -17.96 -32.17
CA GLY A 148 8.15 -16.67 -31.56
C GLY A 148 7.62 -16.72 -30.13
N TYR A 149 7.50 -15.52 -29.55
CA TYR A 149 6.91 -15.27 -28.24
C TYR A 149 5.63 -14.45 -28.39
N HIS A 150 4.61 -14.86 -27.64
CA HIS A 150 3.35 -14.13 -27.57
C HIS A 150 3.03 -13.75 -26.11
N ASN A 151 2.52 -12.52 -25.93
CA ASN A 151 2.14 -12.02 -24.61
C ASN A 151 0.98 -12.83 -24.01
N THR A 152 0.04 -13.26 -24.84
CA THR A 152 -1.00 -14.23 -24.49
C THR A 152 -0.76 -15.48 -25.32
N PRO A 153 0.09 -16.42 -24.86
CA PRO A 153 0.49 -17.55 -25.69
C PRO A 153 -0.64 -18.57 -25.88
N ILE A 154 -1.55 -18.65 -24.90
CA ILE A 154 -2.66 -19.60 -24.91
C ILE A 154 -3.90 -19.00 -24.23
N ASN A 155 -5.05 -19.32 -24.80
CA ASN A 155 -6.35 -19.28 -24.15
C ASN A 155 -6.87 -20.70 -24.01
N ILE A 156 -7.59 -20.97 -22.92
CA ILE A 156 -8.04 -22.32 -22.61
C ILE A 156 -9.48 -22.23 -22.14
N TYR A 157 -10.29 -23.20 -22.55
CA TYR A 157 -11.68 -23.30 -22.14
C TYR A 157 -12.11 -24.76 -22.13
N ILE A 158 -13.17 -25.02 -21.37
CA ILE A 158 -13.86 -26.30 -21.33
C ILE A 158 -15.19 -26.10 -22.05
N THR A 159 -15.50 -26.96 -23.02
CA THR A 159 -16.80 -26.94 -23.72
C THR A 159 -17.92 -27.44 -22.80
N LYS A 160 -19.18 -27.28 -23.21
CA LYS A 160 -20.33 -27.86 -22.49
C LYS A 160 -20.23 -29.37 -22.35
N ASP A 161 -19.62 -30.02 -23.35
CA ASP A 161 -19.37 -31.47 -23.39
C ASP A 161 -18.09 -31.87 -22.64
N LYS A 162 -17.57 -30.99 -21.77
CA LYS A 162 -16.35 -31.17 -20.98
C LYS A 162 -15.07 -31.40 -21.79
N GLU A 163 -15.06 -31.01 -23.06
CA GLU A 163 -13.85 -31.10 -23.88
C GLU A 163 -12.92 -29.92 -23.56
N LEU A 164 -11.69 -30.21 -23.15
CA LEU A 164 -10.68 -29.20 -22.91
C LEU A 164 -10.07 -28.74 -24.24
N ARG A 165 -10.17 -27.45 -24.54
CA ARG A 165 -9.63 -26.86 -25.77
C ARG A 165 -8.63 -25.76 -25.46
N ILE A 166 -7.52 -25.78 -26.18
CA ILE A 166 -6.52 -24.72 -26.15
C ILE A 166 -6.58 -23.95 -27.47
N LEU A 167 -6.74 -22.64 -27.38
CA LEU A 167 -6.73 -21.71 -28.50
C LEU A 167 -5.41 -20.96 -28.47
N TYR A 168 -4.68 -20.97 -29.58
CA TYR A 168 -3.38 -20.33 -29.71
C TYR A 168 -3.11 -19.97 -31.17
N GLN A 169 -2.14 -19.08 -31.37
CA GLN A 169 -1.68 -18.74 -32.70
C GLN A 169 -0.30 -19.35 -32.96
N ARG A 170 -0.02 -19.70 -34.21
CA ARG A 170 1.31 -20.09 -34.68
C ARG A 170 1.65 -19.38 -35.97
N PHE A 171 2.92 -19.05 -36.18
CA PHE A 171 3.39 -18.48 -37.44
C PHE A 171 3.87 -19.60 -38.38
N ASN A 172 3.32 -19.63 -39.59
CA ASN A 172 3.77 -20.48 -40.69
C ASN A 172 3.34 -19.82 -42.00
N ASP A 173 4.24 -19.03 -42.58
CA ASP A 173 4.05 -18.02 -43.65
C ASP A 173 3.10 -16.86 -43.29
N PHE A 174 2.03 -17.18 -42.58
CA PHE A 174 1.03 -16.27 -42.02
C PHE A 174 0.80 -16.61 -40.54
N TYR A 175 0.24 -15.67 -39.77
CA TYR A 175 -0.26 -15.97 -38.44
C TYR A 175 -1.55 -16.77 -38.55
N LYS A 176 -1.55 -17.98 -37.99
CA LYS A 176 -2.68 -18.91 -37.98
C LYS A 176 -3.21 -19.02 -36.57
N LEU A 177 -4.41 -18.53 -36.33
CA LEU A 177 -5.15 -18.74 -35.09
C LEU A 177 -5.93 -20.05 -35.20
N GLY A 178 -5.83 -20.89 -34.19
CA GLY A 178 -6.52 -22.17 -34.18
C GLY A 178 -6.48 -22.85 -32.83
N TYR A 179 -7.06 -24.04 -32.75
CA TYR A 179 -7.17 -24.75 -31.49
C TYR A 179 -6.77 -26.21 -31.60
N LYS A 180 -6.39 -26.79 -30.46
CA LYS A 180 -6.36 -28.24 -30.27
C LYS A 180 -7.36 -28.61 -29.18
N ALA A 181 -7.99 -29.75 -29.35
CA ALA A 181 -8.88 -30.33 -28.37
C ALA A 181 -8.21 -31.53 -27.69
N PHE A 182 -8.44 -31.67 -26.40
CA PHE A 182 -7.94 -32.79 -25.61
C PHE A 182 -9.05 -33.84 -25.48
N ASN A 183 -8.76 -35.03 -25.99
CA ASN A 183 -9.65 -36.16 -25.88
C ASN A 183 -9.35 -36.89 -24.55
N LEU A 184 -10.30 -36.84 -23.62
CA LEU A 184 -10.19 -37.47 -22.31
C LEU A 184 -10.07 -39.01 -22.41
N THR A 185 -10.77 -39.62 -23.36
CA THR A 185 -10.78 -41.08 -23.57
C THR A 185 -9.44 -41.59 -24.07
N THR A 186 -8.81 -40.88 -25.01
CA THR A 186 -7.52 -41.29 -25.60
C THR A 186 -6.31 -40.63 -24.94
N ASP A 187 -6.55 -39.73 -23.98
CA ASP A 187 -5.52 -38.99 -23.24
C ASP A 187 -4.52 -38.30 -24.20
N SER A 188 -5.04 -37.72 -25.28
CA SER A 188 -4.26 -37.17 -26.39
C SER A 188 -4.85 -35.88 -26.96
N TRP A 189 -3.99 -35.08 -27.58
CA TRP A 189 -4.39 -33.83 -28.24
C TRP A 189 -4.68 -34.06 -29.73
N SER A 190 -5.71 -33.39 -30.24
CA SER A 190 -6.04 -33.38 -31.66
C SER A 190 -4.95 -32.73 -32.51
N SER A 191 -5.08 -32.87 -33.83
CA SER A 191 -4.41 -31.98 -34.78
C SER A 191 -4.84 -30.52 -34.57
N PHE A 192 -4.04 -29.58 -35.07
CA PHE A 192 -4.35 -28.16 -35.00
C PHE A 192 -5.47 -27.82 -35.99
N ASN A 193 -6.59 -27.34 -35.46
CA ASN A 193 -7.75 -26.89 -36.22
C ASN A 193 -7.65 -25.38 -36.48
N LEU A 194 -7.57 -24.99 -37.75
CA LEU A 194 -7.46 -23.59 -38.15
C LEU A 194 -8.80 -22.87 -37.95
N VAL A 195 -8.76 -21.68 -37.35
CA VAL A 195 -9.92 -20.80 -37.18
C VAL A 195 -9.79 -19.57 -38.09
N ALA A 196 -8.61 -18.93 -38.11
CA ALA A 196 -8.37 -17.74 -38.91
C ALA A 196 -6.90 -17.63 -39.32
N LYS A 197 -6.65 -16.85 -40.38
CA LYS A 197 -5.30 -16.51 -40.85
C LYS A 197 -5.18 -15.01 -41.10
N ASP A 198 -4.02 -14.43 -40.82
CA ASP A 198 -3.71 -13.02 -41.05
C ASP A 198 -2.20 -12.84 -41.28
N ASP A 199 -1.81 -11.77 -41.96
CA ASP A 199 -0.42 -11.35 -42.13
C ASP A 199 0.16 -10.79 -40.83
N LYS A 200 -0.71 -10.33 -39.91
CA LYS A 200 -0.35 -9.74 -38.62
C LYS A 200 -0.73 -10.65 -37.46
N PRO A 201 -0.01 -10.58 -36.32
CA PRO A 201 -0.33 -11.39 -35.15
C PRO A 201 -1.69 -10.97 -34.56
N PHE A 202 -2.46 -11.96 -34.10
CA PHE A 202 -3.68 -11.72 -33.35
C PHE A 202 -3.32 -11.20 -31.95
N ILE A 203 -3.79 -9.98 -31.64
CA ILE A 203 -3.43 -9.26 -30.40
C ILE A 203 -4.23 -9.80 -29.21
N ASP A 204 -5.52 -10.07 -29.41
CA ASP A 204 -6.40 -10.69 -28.45
C ASP A 204 -7.39 -11.57 -29.21
N TYR A 205 -7.63 -12.77 -28.70
CA TYR A 205 -8.57 -13.75 -29.22
C TYR A 205 -9.32 -14.44 -28.08
N SER A 206 -9.31 -13.84 -26.90
CA SER A 206 -10.11 -14.28 -25.75
C SER A 206 -11.61 -14.10 -25.99
N PHE A 207 -12.02 -13.13 -26.82
CA PHE A 207 -13.42 -12.88 -27.14
C PHE A 207 -14.08 -13.99 -27.97
N LEU A 208 -13.30 -14.78 -28.74
CA LEU A 208 -13.84 -15.92 -29.49
C LEU A 208 -14.46 -16.98 -28.57
N LEU A 209 -14.08 -16.96 -27.29
CA LEU A 209 -14.64 -17.82 -26.25
C LEU A 209 -16.09 -17.45 -25.89
N LEU A 210 -16.51 -16.20 -26.11
CA LEU A 210 -17.88 -15.72 -25.79
C LEU A 210 -18.88 -16.04 -26.91
N ALA A 211 -18.41 -16.20 -28.15
CA ALA A 211 -19.26 -16.46 -29.30
C ALA A 211 -19.74 -17.92 -29.42
N ASN A 212 -19.07 -18.86 -28.73
CA ASN A 212 -19.34 -20.31 -28.75
C ASN A 212 -20.67 -20.74 -28.09
N ASN A 213 -21.58 -19.80 -27.76
CA ASN A 213 -22.98 -20.11 -27.49
C ASN A 213 -23.84 -20.19 -28.76
N ARG A 214 -23.27 -19.94 -29.94
CA ARG A 214 -23.91 -20.23 -31.22
C ARG A 214 -23.01 -21.20 -31.99
N ASN A 215 -23.58 -22.33 -32.40
CA ASN A 215 -22.94 -23.30 -33.28
C ASN A 215 -22.31 -22.54 -34.45
N ILE A 216 -20.99 -22.58 -34.53
CA ILE A 216 -20.28 -22.17 -35.74
C ILE A 216 -20.34 -23.39 -36.64
N ASP A 217 -21.42 -23.47 -37.43
CA ASP A 217 -21.46 -24.36 -38.59
C ASP A 217 -20.58 -23.77 -39.69
N ASP A 218 -19.79 -24.63 -40.32
CA ASP A 218 -18.63 -24.37 -41.19
C ASP A 218 -18.89 -23.65 -42.53
N ASN A 219 -19.99 -22.89 -42.72
CA ASN A 219 -20.44 -22.53 -44.08
C ASN A 219 -20.79 -21.07 -44.39
N ASP A 220 -20.38 -20.06 -43.62
CA ASP A 220 -20.65 -18.66 -44.02
C ASP A 220 -19.43 -17.74 -43.97
N SER A 221 -18.63 -17.79 -45.03
CA SER A 221 -17.43 -16.97 -45.23
C SER A 221 -17.71 -15.53 -45.68
N THR A 222 -18.97 -15.14 -45.91
CA THR A 222 -19.31 -13.84 -46.53
C THR A 222 -19.91 -12.83 -45.55
N SER A 223 -20.54 -13.29 -44.46
CA SER A 223 -21.11 -12.43 -43.41
C SER A 223 -20.09 -12.04 -42.32
N SER A 224 -18.92 -12.67 -42.30
CA SER A 224 -17.91 -12.59 -41.22
C SER A 224 -17.05 -11.31 -41.26
N SER A 225 -16.77 -10.75 -42.45
CA SER A 225 -15.85 -9.61 -42.60
C SER A 225 -16.37 -8.32 -41.93
N ASN A 226 -17.66 -8.02 -42.07
CA ASN A 226 -18.29 -6.83 -41.51
C ASN A 226 -18.46 -6.92 -39.98
N LEU A 227 -18.62 -8.14 -39.44
CA LEU A 227 -18.63 -8.40 -38.01
C LEU A 227 -17.23 -8.26 -37.41
N HIS A 228 -16.21 -8.75 -38.12
CA HIS A 228 -14.81 -8.68 -37.70
C HIS A 228 -14.31 -7.22 -37.63
N GLU A 229 -14.63 -6.38 -38.61
CA GLU A 229 -14.28 -4.96 -38.58
C GLU A 229 -14.97 -4.22 -37.43
N LYS A 230 -16.25 -4.52 -37.16
CA LYS A 230 -16.96 -3.96 -36.00
C LYS A 230 -16.33 -4.40 -34.69
N ILE A 231 -16.03 -5.69 -34.51
CA ILE A 231 -15.38 -6.22 -33.31
C ILE A 231 -13.98 -5.62 -33.12
N TYR A 232 -13.21 -5.49 -34.19
CA TYR A 232 -11.89 -4.84 -34.15
C TYR A 232 -12.02 -3.36 -33.71
N SER A 233 -13.03 -2.65 -34.23
CA SER A 233 -13.30 -1.26 -33.84
C SER A 233 -13.69 -1.15 -32.36
N TYR A 234 -14.51 -2.07 -31.85
CA TYR A 234 -14.92 -2.10 -30.44
C TYR A 234 -13.76 -2.49 -29.52
N THR A 235 -12.94 -3.47 -29.91
CA THR A 235 -11.73 -3.86 -29.16
C THR A 235 -10.74 -2.69 -29.08
N LYS A 236 -10.58 -1.93 -30.17
CA LYS A 236 -9.75 -0.72 -30.17
C LYS A 236 -10.28 0.33 -29.19
N LEU A 237 -11.60 0.57 -29.18
CA LEU A 237 -12.26 1.48 -28.24
C LEU A 237 -12.12 1.02 -26.78
N ILE A 238 -12.28 -0.28 -26.50
CA ILE A 238 -12.10 -0.86 -25.16
C ILE A 238 -10.66 -0.67 -24.70
N ASN A 239 -9.67 -0.97 -25.54
CA ASN A 239 -8.25 -0.77 -25.20
C ASN A 239 -7.93 0.71 -24.94
N GLN A 240 -8.53 1.63 -25.69
CA GLN A 240 -8.40 3.08 -25.41
C GLN A 240 -9.03 3.45 -24.06
N LYS A 241 -10.21 2.91 -23.75
CA LYS A 241 -10.87 3.11 -22.46
C LYS A 241 -10.04 2.57 -21.30
N ASP A 242 -9.47 1.38 -21.44
CA ASP A 242 -8.64 0.77 -20.39
C ASP A 242 -7.36 1.58 -20.16
N LYS A 243 -6.75 2.11 -21.22
CA LYS A 243 -5.63 3.04 -21.10
C LYS A 243 -6.03 4.31 -20.35
N ILE A 244 -7.18 4.91 -20.68
CA ILE A 244 -7.69 6.10 -19.97
C ILE A 244 -7.95 5.77 -18.49
N ILE A 245 -8.54 4.62 -18.18
CA ILE A 245 -8.78 4.18 -16.80
C ILE A 245 -7.45 3.99 -16.06
N TYR A 246 -6.44 3.42 -16.72
CA TYR A 246 -5.11 3.27 -16.14
C TYR A 246 -4.48 4.64 -15.81
N ASP A 247 -4.50 5.56 -16.77
CA ASP A 247 -3.94 6.90 -16.62
C ASP A 247 -4.68 7.69 -15.52
N LEU A 248 -6.02 7.61 -15.47
CA LEU A 248 -6.83 8.21 -14.40
C LEU A 248 -6.50 7.65 -13.01
N ASN A 249 -6.31 6.33 -12.89
CA ASN A 249 -5.94 5.72 -11.62
C ASN A 249 -4.53 6.15 -11.19
N ALA A 250 -3.59 6.26 -12.13
CA ALA A 250 -2.25 6.76 -11.84
C ALA A 250 -2.28 8.23 -11.35
N SER A 251 -3.05 9.09 -12.02
CA SER A 251 -3.27 10.48 -11.59
C SER A 251 -3.95 10.55 -10.22
N LEU A 252 -4.95 9.71 -9.96
CA LEU A 252 -5.63 9.65 -8.67
C LEU A 252 -4.68 9.23 -7.53
N ASP A 253 -3.78 8.29 -7.78
CA ASP A 253 -2.78 7.88 -6.79
C ASP A 253 -1.75 8.98 -6.49
N ILE A 254 -1.39 9.79 -7.51
CA ILE A 254 -0.54 10.97 -7.32
C ILE A 254 -1.28 12.01 -6.47
N GLU A 255 -2.53 12.33 -6.79
CA GLU A 255 -3.33 13.28 -6.02
C GLU A 255 -3.56 12.84 -4.57
N LYS A 256 -3.78 11.53 -4.33
CA LYS A 256 -3.86 11.00 -2.96
C LYS A 256 -2.57 11.21 -2.18
N LYS A 257 -1.40 11.03 -2.81
CA LYS A 257 -0.10 11.28 -2.17
C LYS A 257 0.09 12.77 -1.87
N ASN A 258 -0.27 13.64 -2.82
CA ASN A 258 -0.21 15.09 -2.65
C ASN A 258 -1.11 15.56 -1.50
N SER A 259 -2.35 15.08 -1.47
CA SER A 259 -3.31 15.36 -0.40
C SER A 259 -2.80 14.92 0.97
N LEU A 260 -2.25 13.70 1.08
CA LEU A 260 -1.67 13.21 2.33
C LEU A 260 -0.48 14.06 2.79
N SER A 261 0.41 14.45 1.86
CA SER A 261 1.54 15.33 2.13
C SER A 261 1.09 16.70 2.66
N SER A 262 0.08 17.29 2.03
CA SER A 262 -0.52 18.55 2.48
C SER A 262 -1.16 18.42 3.86
N ARG A 263 -1.86 17.31 4.14
CA ARG A 263 -2.44 17.06 5.47
C ARG A 263 -1.37 16.99 6.56
N LEU A 264 -0.28 16.26 6.32
CA LEU A 264 0.84 16.18 7.27
C LEU A 264 1.52 17.54 7.51
N LYS A 265 1.55 18.42 6.49
CA LYS A 265 2.05 19.80 6.66
C LYS A 265 1.11 20.62 7.54
N LEU A 266 -0.21 20.49 7.37
CA LEU A 266 -1.20 21.16 8.20
C LEU A 266 -1.12 20.70 9.66
N GLU A 267 -1.02 19.39 9.90
CA GLU A 267 -0.84 18.83 11.25
C GLU A 267 0.38 19.44 11.97
N LYS A 268 1.51 19.60 11.27
CA LYS A 268 2.71 20.27 11.82
C LYS A 268 2.51 21.76 12.10
N ILE A 269 1.72 22.45 11.28
CA ILE A 269 1.38 23.86 11.49
C ILE A 269 0.51 23.98 12.74
N ASP A 270 -0.50 23.11 12.91
CA ASP A 270 -1.37 23.10 14.08
C ASP A 270 -0.58 22.83 15.38
N GLU A 271 0.34 21.86 15.37
CA GLU A 271 1.25 21.61 16.51
C GLU A 271 2.15 22.83 16.82
N SER A 272 2.59 23.54 15.80
CA SER A 272 3.42 24.74 15.97
C SER A 272 2.60 25.91 16.52
N LEU A 273 1.35 26.06 16.06
CA LEU A 273 0.41 27.06 16.55
C LEU A 273 0.03 26.80 18.01
N LYS A 274 -0.19 25.53 18.38
CA LYS A 274 -0.46 25.14 19.77
C LYS A 274 0.70 25.55 20.69
N ARG A 275 1.94 25.19 20.33
CA ARG A 275 3.15 25.60 21.07
C ARG A 275 3.32 27.11 21.15
N PHE A 276 3.00 27.83 20.08
CA PHE A 276 3.02 29.30 20.09
C PHE A 276 2.04 29.87 21.10
N ASN A 277 0.81 29.34 21.17
CA ASN A 277 -0.19 29.80 22.13
C ASN A 277 0.21 29.49 23.57
N GLU A 278 0.73 28.29 23.85
CA GLU A 278 1.28 27.92 25.17
C GLU A 278 2.40 28.89 25.60
N ASN A 279 3.33 29.19 24.69
CA ASN A 279 4.41 30.15 24.98
C ASN A 279 3.87 31.58 25.19
N LYS A 280 2.83 31.98 24.46
CA LYS A 280 2.19 33.29 24.63
C LYS A 280 1.57 33.43 26.02
N GLU A 281 0.91 32.38 26.52
CA GLU A 281 0.35 32.34 27.87
C GLU A 281 1.45 32.47 28.94
N LEU A 282 2.54 31.69 28.80
CA LEU A 282 3.69 31.79 29.72
C LEU A 282 4.35 33.17 29.74
N ILE A 283 4.46 33.83 28.58
CA ILE A 283 4.98 35.20 28.50
C ILE A 283 4.03 36.17 29.21
N GLN A 284 2.72 35.98 29.05
CA GLN A 284 1.72 36.82 29.73
C GLN A 284 1.81 36.67 31.26
N GLU A 285 1.95 35.45 31.77
CA GLU A 285 2.19 35.19 33.20
C GLU A 285 3.46 35.89 33.70
N CYS A 286 4.56 35.80 32.94
CA CYS A 286 5.81 36.50 33.28
C CYS A 286 5.61 38.03 33.34
N ILE A 287 4.87 38.61 32.39
CA ILE A 287 4.58 40.04 32.36
C ILE A 287 3.79 40.45 33.61
N ASP A 288 2.79 39.67 33.99
CA ASP A 288 1.92 40.00 35.12
C ASP A 288 2.67 39.87 36.45
N TYR A 289 3.53 38.84 36.61
CA TYR A 289 4.45 38.73 37.75
C TYR A 289 5.42 39.92 37.85
N LEU A 290 5.98 40.38 36.73
CA LEU A 290 6.87 41.55 36.72
C LEU A 290 6.14 42.84 37.11
N LYS A 291 4.90 43.04 36.63
CA LYS A 291 4.08 44.19 37.03
C LYS A 291 3.80 44.19 38.52
N GLU A 292 3.45 43.04 39.10
CA GLU A 292 3.18 42.90 40.53
C GLU A 292 4.42 43.25 41.36
N ASN A 293 5.59 42.68 41.02
CA ASN A 293 6.84 43.02 41.71
C ASN A 293 7.22 44.50 41.60
N LEU A 294 6.97 45.11 40.44
CA LEU A 294 7.26 46.52 40.23
C LEU A 294 6.32 47.41 41.06
N ALA A 295 5.05 47.00 41.22
CA ALA A 295 4.11 47.67 42.11
C ALA A 295 4.57 47.60 43.58
N ILE A 296 4.96 46.41 44.06
CA ILE A 296 5.50 46.22 45.42
C ILE A 296 6.72 47.12 45.65
N LYS A 297 7.68 47.10 44.71
CA LYS A 297 8.90 47.90 44.82
C LYS A 297 8.65 49.41 44.78
N ASN A 298 7.63 49.84 44.04
CA ASN A 298 7.20 51.24 44.03
C ASN A 298 6.60 51.64 45.39
N GLU A 299 5.80 50.78 46.01
CA GLU A 299 5.24 51.02 47.34
C GLU A 299 6.34 51.10 48.41
N GLU A 300 7.32 50.19 48.39
CA GLU A 300 8.48 50.22 49.28
C GLU A 300 9.30 51.51 49.11
N ASN A 301 9.56 51.93 47.87
CA ASN A 301 10.24 53.19 47.59
C ASN A 301 9.46 54.41 48.09
N LEU A 302 8.12 54.38 48.02
CA LEU A 302 7.29 55.44 48.57
C LEU A 302 7.43 55.53 50.09
N LYS A 303 7.36 54.39 50.79
CA LYS A 303 7.58 54.30 52.25
C LYS A 303 8.96 54.82 52.66
N LEU A 304 10.01 54.45 51.93
CA LEU A 304 11.37 54.94 52.19
C LEU A 304 11.49 56.46 52.00
N LYS A 305 10.82 57.04 50.98
CA LYS A 305 10.78 58.50 50.77
C LYS A 305 10.04 59.21 51.92
N GLU A 306 8.92 58.66 52.38
CA GLU A 306 8.17 59.20 53.52
C GLU A 306 9.00 59.18 54.80
N MET A 307 9.67 58.06 55.10
CA MET A 307 10.58 57.94 56.24
C MET A 307 11.72 58.97 56.17
N SER A 308 12.38 59.10 55.00
CA SER A 308 13.44 60.09 54.80
C SER A 308 12.94 61.53 54.99
N LEU A 309 11.71 61.83 54.56
CA LEU A 309 11.10 63.14 54.78
C LEU A 309 10.86 63.41 56.28
N GLN A 310 10.36 62.42 57.02
CA GLN A 310 10.19 62.52 58.48
C GLN A 310 11.52 62.73 59.20
N ASP A 311 12.55 61.97 58.83
CA ASP A 311 13.90 62.14 59.38
C ASP A 311 14.46 63.53 59.10
N ASN A 312 14.27 64.06 57.88
CA ASN A 312 14.67 65.42 57.54
C ASN A 312 13.95 66.48 58.37
N ILE A 313 12.64 66.34 58.60
CA ILE A 313 11.87 67.24 59.48
C ILE A 313 12.42 67.17 60.91
N LYS A 314 12.72 65.97 61.42
CA LYS A 314 13.30 65.78 62.75
C LYS A 314 14.68 66.45 62.87
N ILE A 315 15.54 66.27 61.87
CA ILE A 315 16.86 66.93 61.80
C ILE A 315 16.70 68.46 61.80
N GLN A 316 15.77 69.01 61.01
CA GLN A 316 15.51 70.45 61.00
C GLN A 316 15.04 70.97 62.36
N ASN A 317 14.16 70.25 63.06
CA ASN A 317 13.69 70.63 64.39
C ASN A 317 14.83 70.60 65.42
N LEU A 318 15.64 69.52 65.45
CA LEU A 318 16.82 69.44 66.31
C LEU A 318 17.84 70.54 66.00
N THR A 319 18.04 70.88 64.72
CA THR A 319 18.93 71.97 64.31
C THR A 319 18.46 73.31 64.88
N LYS A 320 17.14 73.59 64.83
CA LYS A 320 16.55 74.80 65.44
C LYS A 320 16.74 74.83 66.95
N GLU A 321 16.54 73.69 67.62
CA GLU A 321 16.74 73.57 69.07
C GLU A 321 18.20 73.83 69.48
N VAL A 322 19.16 73.23 68.77
CA VAL A 322 20.59 73.46 68.99
C VAL A 322 20.96 74.93 68.77
N LEU A 323 20.41 75.58 67.74
CA LEU A 323 20.62 77.01 67.51
C LEU A 323 20.08 77.86 68.67
N SER A 324 18.87 77.58 69.16
CA SER A 324 18.28 78.27 70.30
C SER A 324 19.06 78.07 71.60
N LEU A 325 19.54 76.85 71.87
CA LEU A 325 20.41 76.56 73.01
C LEU A 325 21.73 77.31 72.90
N ARG A 326 22.32 77.38 71.70
CA ARG A 326 23.55 78.13 71.44
C ARG A 326 23.36 79.63 71.67
N GLU A 327 22.24 80.20 71.23
CA GLU A 327 21.89 81.60 71.52
C GLU A 327 21.75 81.83 73.03
N THR A 328 21.07 80.93 73.73
CA THR A 328 20.92 80.98 75.19
C THR A 328 22.27 80.93 75.90
N LEU A 329 23.15 80.01 75.51
CA LEU A 329 24.50 79.89 76.06
C LEU A 329 25.30 81.18 75.83
N ASN A 330 25.29 81.72 74.60
CA ASN A 330 25.97 82.98 74.28
C ASN A 330 25.45 84.15 75.16
N THR A 331 24.14 84.23 75.43
CA THR A 331 23.58 85.25 76.33
C THR A 331 24.02 85.05 77.79
N GLN A 332 24.14 83.80 78.26
CA GLN A 332 24.65 83.51 79.60
C GLN A 332 26.14 83.84 79.72
N ASP A 333 26.95 83.51 78.72
CA ASP A 333 28.37 83.87 78.65
C ASP A 333 28.56 85.40 78.65
N SER A 334 27.71 86.13 77.91
CA SER A 334 27.72 87.60 77.93
C SER A 334 27.36 88.16 79.30
N ARG A 335 26.37 87.60 79.99
CA ARG A 335 26.00 87.98 81.37
C ARG A 335 27.11 87.69 82.37
N LEU A 336 27.75 86.53 82.27
CA LEU A 336 28.90 86.16 83.10
C LEU A 336 30.06 87.13 82.88
N SER A 337 30.33 87.49 81.62
CA SER A 337 31.35 88.49 81.27
C SER A 337 31.05 89.87 81.86
N GLU A 338 29.79 90.29 81.84
CA GLU A 338 29.33 91.56 82.45
C GLU A 338 29.44 91.53 83.99
N LEU A 339 29.04 90.42 84.63
CA LEU A 339 29.19 90.24 86.08
C LEU A 339 30.67 90.27 86.48
N LEU A 340 31.55 89.62 85.72
CA LEU A 340 32.99 89.65 85.94
C LEU A 340 33.56 91.06 85.79
N ALA A 341 33.15 91.81 84.76
CA ALA A 341 33.57 93.20 84.56
C ALA A 341 33.12 94.12 85.72
N ASN A 342 31.89 93.94 86.22
CA ASN A 342 31.36 94.66 87.38
C ASN A 342 32.08 94.30 88.69
N LEU A 343 32.59 93.08 88.82
CA LEU A 343 33.38 92.64 89.97
C LEU A 343 34.78 93.26 89.95
N VAL A 344 35.42 93.28 88.78
CA VAL A 344 36.74 93.89 88.57
C VAL A 344 36.71 95.41 88.80
N THR A 345 35.60 96.09 88.52
CA THR A 345 35.46 97.55 88.76
C THR A 345 35.12 97.92 90.21
N ARG A 346 34.78 96.95 91.07
CA ARG A 346 34.52 97.15 92.51
C ARG A 346 35.72 96.83 93.41
N ILE A 347 36.77 96.26 92.84
CA ILE A 347 38.09 96.07 93.46
C ILE A 347 38.96 97.25 93.03
#